data_AF-A0A8K0SW12-F1
#
_entry.id   AF-A0A8K0SW12-F1
#
_cell.length_a   1.000
_cell.length_b   1.000
_cell.length_c   1.000
_cell.angle_alpha   90.00
_cell.angle_beta   90.00
_cell.angle_gamma   90.00
#
_symmetry.space_group_name_H-M   'P 1'
#
loop_
_entity.id
_entity.type
_entity.pdbx_description
1 polymer ?
#
loop_
_entity_poly.entity_id
_entity_poly.type
_entity_poly.pdbx_seq_one_letter_code
_entity_poly.pdbx_strand_id
1 'polypeptide(L)'
;MMEYSSLLLFPLGSIFTLFVLSPWSSWPKRILRSPSLLPNRSTLYITDPRTKIIRDIQHLAESHETAATMADMIQKDGAGSWPPRANHQHETWPAPLRVYKEIFMEMSSVMAIEKASLDDACDIKRIAGNRAMFRKLLSERVDMAQVRAILEAAEGGQWDIIPRDTYNAFYNCIAMCRHAYRWAIIPVVKVAQLETIVELPLELVEPWAYLQRHFGCRSDSGNITSNMTLNFDSNEEYVHRINANLNKTIMDSEEAFSRIMREVENLGLPMYHDMIRATISFARNDKAACALHMARLTNQLRPMLGAYYDRLHDKTIARSAWLSHVQGFYAWGAGYTDEKTGEWVKFDGLSGNQVLLFQAIDAFCGLKAYLSEEDQHRNMPKRQRQLREAFERHSFRWKLGDSEDDAKIAREFEEILRRLRVFRSAHRTRGKVYLSQPAPERLPMTAGKSLLKADIENSLEFLDGFMLRRIMQTQ
;
A
#
# COMPACT_ATOMS: atom_id res chain seq x y z
N MET A 1 -45.97 53.85 0.79
CA MET A 1 -45.07 54.49 -0.19
C MET A 1 -43.76 53.71 -0.18
N MET A 2 -43.54 52.95 -1.27
CA MET A 2 -42.29 52.36 -1.83
C MET A 2 -41.10 52.10 -0.89
N GLU A 3 -40.76 50.82 -0.66
CA GLU A 3 -39.88 49.95 -1.48
C GLU A 3 -38.39 50.12 -1.13
N TYR A 4 -37.75 49.04 -0.68
CA TYR A 4 -36.46 48.62 -1.23
C TYR A 4 -36.37 47.10 -1.24
N SER A 5 -36.13 46.58 -2.44
CA SER A 5 -36.15 45.19 -2.84
C SER A 5 -34.75 44.58 -2.87
N SER A 6 -34.76 43.26 -2.70
CA SER A 6 -33.77 42.22 -2.96
C SER A 6 -32.91 42.42 -4.22
N LEU A 7 -31.63 42.00 -4.15
CA LEU A 7 -30.88 41.55 -5.32
C LEU A 7 -29.89 40.43 -4.94
N LEU A 8 -30.27 39.23 -5.39
CA LEU A 8 -29.47 38.02 -5.51
C LEU A 8 -28.44 38.18 -6.63
N LEU A 9 -27.21 37.74 -6.42
CA LEU A 9 -26.24 37.46 -7.48
C LEU A 9 -25.76 36.01 -7.35
N PHE A 10 -26.28 35.15 -8.22
CA PHE A 10 -25.78 33.81 -8.53
C PHE A 10 -24.57 33.92 -9.48
N PRO A 11 -23.52 33.09 -9.34
CA PRO A 11 -22.47 32.96 -10.33
C PRO A 11 -22.89 32.02 -11.47
N LEU A 12 -22.50 32.43 -12.68
CA LEU A 12 -22.63 31.71 -13.94
C LEU A 12 -22.00 30.31 -13.85
N GLY A 13 -22.86 29.29 -13.95
CA GLY A 13 -22.48 27.89 -14.04
C GLY A 13 -21.78 27.56 -15.35
N SER A 14 -20.66 26.85 -15.22
CA SER A 14 -19.83 26.36 -16.30
C SER A 14 -20.55 25.29 -17.12
N ILE A 15 -20.69 25.56 -18.41
CA ILE A 15 -20.98 24.56 -19.44
C ILE A 15 -19.65 23.90 -19.81
N PHE A 16 -19.41 22.67 -19.34
CA PHE A 16 -18.49 21.72 -19.98
C PHE A 16 -18.87 20.30 -19.54
N THR A 17 -19.98 19.83 -20.08
CA THR A 17 -20.40 18.42 -20.05
C THR A 17 -20.69 18.03 -21.49
N LEU A 18 -19.79 17.31 -22.16
CA LEU A 18 -20.06 16.29 -23.19
C LEU A 18 -18.78 15.86 -23.92
N PHE A 19 -18.76 14.58 -24.29
CA PHE A 19 -17.78 13.84 -25.13
C PHE A 19 -16.53 13.25 -24.46
N VAL A 20 -16.71 12.12 -23.76
CA VAL A 20 -16.08 10.83 -24.16
C VAL A 20 -17.06 9.70 -23.83
N LEU A 21 -18.10 9.56 -24.64
CA LEU A 21 -18.81 8.30 -24.81
C LEU A 21 -18.52 7.86 -26.25
N SER A 22 -17.80 6.74 -26.39
CA SER A 22 -17.63 6.04 -27.66
C SER A 22 -17.78 4.54 -27.38
N PRO A 23 -18.46 3.79 -28.26
CA PRO A 23 -19.34 2.72 -27.85
C PRO A 23 -18.58 1.42 -27.58
N TRP A 24 -18.93 0.81 -26.45
CA TRP A 24 -18.76 -0.62 -26.23
C TRP A 24 -19.46 -1.40 -27.34
N SER A 25 -18.69 -2.00 -28.23
CA SER A 25 -19.18 -3.07 -29.10
C SER A 25 -18.80 -4.43 -28.52
N SER A 26 -19.87 -5.14 -28.20
CA SER A 26 -19.99 -6.56 -27.86
C SER A 26 -19.04 -7.49 -28.62
N TRP A 27 -18.23 -8.24 -27.87
CA TRP A 27 -17.77 -9.57 -28.26
C TRP A 27 -18.15 -10.59 -27.17
N PRO A 28 -18.58 -11.81 -27.54
CA PRO A 28 -19.41 -12.63 -26.68
C PRO A 28 -18.60 -13.33 -25.60
N LYS A 29 -19.04 -13.17 -24.35
CA LYS A 29 -18.68 -14.03 -23.22
C LYS A 29 -19.27 -15.42 -23.47
N ARG A 30 -18.43 -16.39 -23.84
CA ARG A 30 -18.74 -17.81 -23.72
C ARG A 30 -17.86 -18.45 -22.64
N ILE A 31 -18.50 -18.59 -21.48
CA ILE A 31 -18.49 -19.74 -20.55
C ILE A 31 -17.34 -20.72 -20.75
N LEU A 32 -16.49 -20.87 -19.73
CA LEU A 32 -16.04 -22.16 -19.20
C LEU A 32 -15.72 -22.00 -17.70
N ARG A 33 -16.72 -22.28 -16.86
CA ARG A 33 -16.54 -22.80 -15.51
C ARG A 33 -17.33 -24.11 -15.45
N SER A 34 -16.63 -25.23 -15.38
CA SER A 34 -17.10 -26.45 -14.74
C SER A 34 -15.93 -27.03 -13.95
N PRO A 35 -16.14 -27.48 -12.69
CA PRO A 35 -15.11 -28.07 -11.85
C PRO A 35 -14.91 -29.56 -12.16
N SER A 36 -13.74 -30.07 -11.76
CA SER A 36 -13.32 -31.48 -11.70
C SER A 36 -12.75 -32.13 -12.98
N LEU A 37 -11.61 -32.81 -12.77
CA LEU A 37 -10.78 -33.63 -13.67
C LEU A 37 -9.67 -32.89 -14.43
N LEU A 38 -8.58 -32.55 -13.72
CA LEU A 38 -7.27 -32.39 -14.34
C LEU A 38 -6.50 -33.71 -14.23
N PRO A 39 -6.05 -34.31 -15.36
CA PRO A 39 -5.12 -35.42 -15.32
C PRO A 39 -3.72 -34.90 -14.98
N ASN A 40 -2.96 -35.77 -14.30
CA ASN A 40 -1.55 -35.63 -13.94
C ASN A 40 -0.72 -34.94 -15.05
N ARG A 41 -0.22 -33.73 -14.78
CA ARG A 41 0.77 -33.05 -15.64
C ARG A 41 2.16 -33.24 -15.05
N SER A 42 2.83 -34.29 -15.50
CA SER A 42 4.28 -34.35 -15.52
C SER A 42 4.85 -33.32 -16.50
N THR A 43 5.63 -32.38 -15.96
CA THR A 43 6.77 -31.67 -16.58
C THR A 43 6.63 -31.13 -18.01
N LEU A 44 6.17 -29.88 -18.10
CA LEU A 44 6.57 -28.92 -19.14
C LEU A 44 6.86 -27.59 -18.43
N TYR A 45 8.14 -27.30 -18.21
CA TYR A 45 8.61 -26.07 -17.57
C TYR A 45 8.38 -24.87 -18.48
N ILE A 46 7.17 -24.33 -18.50
CA ILE A 46 6.94 -22.95 -18.95
C ILE A 46 7.57 -22.07 -17.87
N THR A 47 8.75 -21.53 -18.14
CA THR A 47 9.39 -20.56 -17.25
C THR A 47 8.46 -19.36 -17.10
N ASP A 48 7.99 -19.10 -15.88
CA ASP A 48 7.19 -17.93 -15.52
C ASP A 48 7.84 -16.66 -16.12
N PRO A 49 7.14 -15.86 -16.96
CA PRO A 49 7.67 -14.63 -17.54
C PRO A 49 8.33 -13.69 -16.53
N ARG A 50 7.86 -13.66 -15.27
CA ARG A 50 8.48 -12.88 -14.19
C ARG A 50 9.89 -13.35 -13.86
N THR A 51 10.13 -14.65 -13.88
CA THR A 51 11.46 -15.23 -13.62
C THR A 51 12.47 -14.75 -14.67
N LYS A 52 12.06 -14.62 -15.93
CA LYS A 52 12.93 -14.07 -16.98
C LYS A 52 13.29 -12.61 -16.72
N ILE A 53 12.30 -11.79 -16.32
CA ILE A 53 12.52 -10.38 -15.98
C ILE A 53 13.50 -10.25 -14.80
N ILE A 54 13.29 -11.02 -13.73
CA ILE A 54 14.15 -10.98 -12.54
C ILE A 54 15.59 -11.38 -12.89
N ARG A 55 15.80 -12.43 -13.70
CA ARG A 55 17.14 -12.82 -14.14
C ARG A 55 17.81 -11.73 -14.98
N ASP A 56 17.08 -11.05 -15.86
CA ASP A 56 17.64 -9.96 -16.66
C ASP A 56 18.04 -8.78 -15.76
N ILE A 57 17.21 -8.42 -14.76
CA ILE A 57 17.58 -7.39 -13.76
C ILE A 57 18.85 -7.78 -13.01
N GLN A 58 18.98 -9.05 -12.60
CA GLN A 58 20.18 -9.55 -11.93
C GLN A 58 21.41 -9.46 -12.83
N HIS A 59 21.29 -9.82 -14.11
CA HIS A 59 22.40 -9.69 -15.06
C HIS A 59 22.81 -8.22 -15.28
N LEU A 60 21.84 -7.31 -15.33
CA LEU A 60 22.08 -5.88 -15.48
C LEU A 60 22.66 -5.22 -14.22
N ALA A 61 22.60 -5.88 -13.06
CA ALA A 61 23.06 -5.33 -11.79
C ALA A 61 24.55 -4.95 -11.80
N GLU A 62 25.38 -5.69 -12.53
CA GLU A 62 26.80 -5.38 -12.69
C GLU A 62 27.05 -4.18 -13.61
N SER A 63 26.07 -3.83 -14.45
CA SER A 63 26.19 -2.79 -15.47
C SER A 63 25.69 -1.42 -15.02
N HIS A 64 24.79 -1.33 -14.04
CA HIS A 64 24.17 -0.05 -13.66
C HIS A 64 23.53 -0.05 -12.27
N GLU A 65 23.60 1.11 -11.59
CA GLU A 65 23.11 1.29 -10.22
C GLU A 65 21.60 1.01 -10.05
N THR A 66 20.76 1.45 -10.99
CA THR A 66 19.30 1.21 -10.93
C THR A 66 18.97 -0.29 -10.95
N ALA A 67 19.69 -1.08 -11.76
CA ALA A 67 19.54 -2.53 -11.80
C ALA A 67 20.06 -3.18 -10.52
N ALA A 68 21.24 -2.74 -10.03
CA ALA A 68 21.82 -3.25 -8.79
C ALA A 68 20.90 -3.06 -7.59
N THR A 69 20.29 -1.87 -7.49
CA THR A 69 19.38 -1.53 -6.38
C THR A 69 18.08 -2.32 -6.45
N MET A 70 17.51 -2.51 -7.65
CA MET A 70 16.33 -3.36 -7.84
C MET A 70 16.63 -4.83 -7.52
N ALA A 71 17.78 -5.34 -7.96
CA ALA A 71 18.21 -6.71 -7.68
C ALA A 71 18.40 -6.94 -6.17
N ASP A 72 19.03 -6.00 -5.45
CA ASP A 72 19.18 -6.06 -3.99
C ASP A 72 17.83 -6.08 -3.28
N MET A 73 16.90 -5.21 -3.71
CA MET A 73 15.53 -5.15 -3.18
C MET A 73 14.78 -6.47 -3.40
N ILE A 74 14.77 -7.01 -4.63
CA ILE A 74 14.13 -8.29 -4.96
C ILE A 74 14.72 -9.42 -4.11
N GLN A 75 16.05 -9.47 -3.97
CA GLN A 75 16.71 -10.57 -3.27
C GLN A 75 16.46 -10.51 -1.76
N LYS A 76 16.59 -9.33 -1.15
CA LYS A 76 16.58 -9.18 0.32
C LYS A 76 15.19 -8.95 0.88
N ASP A 77 14.46 -7.96 0.37
CA ASP A 77 13.11 -7.62 0.84
C ASP A 77 12.05 -8.42 0.07
N GLY A 78 12.34 -8.78 -1.18
CA GLY A 78 11.44 -9.54 -2.05
C GLY A 78 11.45 -11.06 -1.84
N ALA A 79 12.42 -11.58 -1.10
CA ALA A 79 12.72 -13.02 -0.99
C ALA A 79 12.84 -13.71 -2.37
N GLY A 80 13.53 -13.04 -3.30
CA GLY A 80 13.77 -13.52 -4.67
C GLY A 80 12.63 -13.24 -5.66
N SER A 81 11.62 -12.45 -5.27
CA SER A 81 10.46 -12.13 -6.10
C SER A 81 10.03 -10.67 -5.97
N TRP A 82 9.33 -10.14 -6.97
CA TRP A 82 8.53 -8.93 -6.83
C TRP A 82 7.13 -9.13 -7.42
N PRO A 83 6.05 -8.75 -6.73
CA PRO A 83 5.96 -8.24 -5.35
C PRO A 83 6.63 -9.19 -4.35
N PRO A 84 6.96 -8.70 -3.14
CA PRO A 84 7.68 -9.50 -2.18
C PRO A 84 6.89 -10.75 -1.80
N ARG A 85 7.59 -11.89 -1.74
CA ARG A 85 6.98 -13.14 -1.29
C ARG A 85 6.79 -13.11 0.22
N ALA A 86 5.63 -13.55 0.67
CA ALA A 86 5.35 -13.84 2.07
C ALA A 86 4.87 -15.29 2.17
N ASN A 87 5.57 -16.11 2.94
CA ASN A 87 5.12 -17.47 3.21
C ASN A 87 4.32 -17.49 4.50
N HIS A 88 3.00 -17.55 4.40
CA HIS A 88 2.10 -17.59 5.56
C HIS A 88 1.74 -19.02 6.01
N GLN A 89 2.35 -20.06 5.43
CA GLN A 89 2.05 -21.44 5.78
C GLN A 89 2.51 -21.73 7.21
N HIS A 90 1.56 -22.01 8.09
CA HIS A 90 1.76 -22.07 9.53
C HIS A 90 2.89 -23.04 9.94
N GLU A 91 2.90 -24.24 9.38
CA GLU A 91 3.90 -25.27 9.69
C GLU A 91 5.32 -24.95 9.24
N THR A 92 5.49 -23.97 8.35
CA THR A 92 6.82 -23.56 7.86
C THR A 92 7.47 -22.51 8.74
N TRP A 93 6.72 -21.91 9.67
CA TRP A 93 7.26 -20.90 10.59
C TRP A 93 7.99 -21.58 11.75
N PRO A 94 9.04 -20.96 12.30
CA PRO A 94 9.57 -21.36 13.60
C PRO A 94 8.44 -21.35 14.65
N ALA A 95 8.35 -22.41 15.46
CA ALA A 95 7.25 -22.59 16.42
C ALA A 95 7.00 -21.38 17.33
N PRO A 96 8.03 -20.68 17.87
CA PRO A 96 7.81 -19.49 18.70
C PRO A 96 7.09 -18.33 17.99
N LEU A 97 7.21 -18.23 16.66
CA LEU A 97 6.58 -17.16 15.89
C LEU A 97 5.14 -17.48 15.46
N ARG A 98 4.79 -18.77 15.38
CA ARG A 98 3.44 -19.25 15.01
C ARG A 98 2.34 -18.70 15.91
N VAL A 99 2.66 -18.58 17.19
CA VAL A 99 1.76 -18.11 18.25
C VAL A 99 1.18 -16.73 17.93
N TYR A 100 1.95 -15.82 17.35
CA TYR A 100 1.44 -14.48 16.97
C TYR A 100 0.31 -14.55 15.95
N LYS A 101 0.44 -15.44 14.96
CA LYS A 101 -0.60 -15.64 13.94
C LYS A 101 -1.85 -16.25 14.56
N GLU A 102 -1.71 -17.23 15.44
CA GLU A 102 -2.83 -17.84 16.17
C GLU A 102 -3.58 -16.80 17.00
N ILE A 103 -2.85 -16.00 17.78
CA ILE A 103 -3.44 -14.93 18.60
C ILE A 103 -4.14 -13.90 17.72
N PHE A 104 -3.55 -13.50 16.58
CA PHE A 104 -4.23 -12.59 15.66
C PHE A 104 -5.56 -13.16 15.18
N MET A 105 -5.60 -14.43 14.76
CA MET A 105 -6.83 -15.06 14.26
C MET A 105 -7.89 -15.22 15.36
N GLU A 106 -7.46 -15.51 16.60
CA GLU A 106 -8.35 -15.54 17.76
C GLU A 106 -8.93 -14.14 18.02
N MET A 107 -8.08 -13.11 18.04
CA MET A 107 -8.50 -11.73 18.31
C MET A 107 -9.36 -11.13 17.19
N SER A 108 -9.06 -11.39 15.92
CA SER A 108 -9.84 -10.85 14.79
C SER A 108 -11.27 -11.35 14.81
N SER A 109 -11.51 -12.57 15.32
CA SER A 109 -12.85 -13.14 15.45
C SER A 109 -13.73 -12.46 16.51
N VAL A 110 -13.14 -11.81 17.52
CA VAL A 110 -13.87 -11.19 18.64
C VAL A 110 -13.91 -9.67 18.57
N MET A 111 -12.99 -9.03 17.85
CA MET A 111 -12.97 -7.57 17.69
C MET A 111 -13.96 -7.07 16.65
N ALA A 112 -14.22 -7.88 15.61
CA ALA A 112 -15.08 -7.52 14.50
C ALA A 112 -16.57 -7.62 14.91
N ILE A 113 -17.29 -6.51 14.80
CA ILE A 113 -18.72 -6.42 15.08
C ILE A 113 -19.46 -5.91 13.84
N GLU A 114 -20.63 -6.47 13.56
CA GLU A 114 -21.39 -6.09 12.38
C GLU A 114 -21.93 -4.65 12.49
N LYS A 115 -22.42 -4.28 13.67
CA LYS A 115 -22.97 -2.95 13.95
C LYS A 115 -22.19 -2.26 15.06
N ALA A 116 -21.58 -1.12 14.74
CA ALA A 116 -20.89 -0.30 15.71
C ALA A 116 -21.85 0.22 16.80
N SER A 117 -21.32 0.34 18.02
CA SER A 117 -21.97 1.10 19.08
C SER A 117 -21.80 2.60 18.81
N LEU A 118 -22.76 3.39 19.28
CA LEU A 118 -22.63 4.86 19.37
C LEU A 118 -22.51 5.31 20.84
N ASP A 119 -22.44 4.35 21.76
CA ASP A 119 -22.26 4.58 23.19
C ASP A 119 -20.77 4.44 23.54
N ASP A 120 -20.14 5.60 23.78
CA ASP A 120 -18.74 5.73 24.16
C ASP A 120 -18.39 4.85 25.39
N ALA A 121 -19.30 4.69 26.37
CA ALA A 121 -19.03 3.87 27.56
C ALA A 121 -19.00 2.37 27.26
N CYS A 122 -19.89 1.91 26.37
CA CYS A 122 -19.90 0.52 25.88
C CYS A 122 -18.60 0.20 25.12
N ASP A 123 -18.17 1.12 24.25
CA ASP A 123 -16.96 0.97 23.46
C ASP A 123 -15.69 0.97 24.30
N ILE A 124 -15.58 1.87 25.28
CA ILE A 124 -14.46 1.88 26.25
C ILE A 124 -14.33 0.52 26.94
N LYS A 125 -15.45 -0.03 27.43
CA LYS A 125 -15.46 -1.34 28.11
C LYS A 125 -15.02 -2.46 27.16
N ARG A 126 -15.46 -2.43 25.90
CA ARG A 126 -15.12 -3.45 24.90
C ARG A 126 -13.65 -3.38 24.50
N ILE A 127 -13.13 -2.19 24.22
CA ILE A 127 -11.72 -1.95 23.92
C ILE A 127 -10.84 -2.47 25.06
N ALA A 128 -11.18 -2.10 26.31
CA ALA A 128 -10.44 -2.56 27.48
C ALA A 128 -10.47 -4.08 27.64
N GLY A 129 -11.63 -4.71 27.45
CA GLY A 129 -11.79 -6.16 27.50
C GLY A 129 -10.99 -6.90 26.44
N ASN A 130 -11.08 -6.45 25.18
CA ASN A 130 -10.34 -7.03 24.06
C ASN A 130 -8.83 -6.86 24.24
N ARG A 131 -8.35 -5.71 24.71
CA ARG A 131 -6.93 -5.52 25.05
C ARG A 131 -6.47 -6.40 26.20
N ALA A 132 -7.29 -6.56 27.25
CA ALA A 132 -6.96 -7.44 28.37
C ALA A 132 -6.82 -8.90 27.90
N MET A 133 -7.73 -9.36 27.04
CA MET A 133 -7.63 -10.67 26.39
C MET A 133 -6.36 -10.79 25.55
N PHE A 134 -6.10 -9.81 24.68
CA PHE A 134 -4.90 -9.81 23.83
C PHE A 134 -3.61 -9.84 24.66
N ARG A 135 -3.49 -9.00 25.70
CA ARG A 135 -2.35 -9.01 26.64
C ARG A 135 -2.17 -10.37 27.28
N LYS A 136 -3.25 -10.95 27.80
CA LYS A 136 -3.22 -12.28 28.42
C LYS A 136 -2.67 -13.32 27.45
N LEU A 137 -3.24 -13.40 26.25
CA LEU A 137 -2.81 -14.33 25.21
C LEU A 137 -1.32 -14.17 24.86
N LEU A 138 -0.85 -12.94 24.70
CA LEU A 138 0.56 -12.66 24.42
C LEU A 138 1.45 -13.11 25.59
N SER A 139 1.14 -12.68 26.81
CA SER A 139 1.95 -12.98 27.99
C SER A 139 2.01 -14.47 28.35
N GLU A 140 0.94 -15.22 28.09
CA GLU A 140 0.84 -16.64 28.45
C GLU A 140 1.44 -17.56 27.38
N ARG A 141 1.39 -17.16 26.09
CA ARG A 141 1.72 -18.07 24.97
C ARG A 141 3.02 -17.72 24.26
N VAL A 142 3.50 -16.47 24.33
CA VAL A 142 4.70 -16.04 23.62
C VAL A 142 5.95 -16.26 24.47
N ASP A 143 6.83 -17.14 24.02
CA ASP A 143 8.17 -17.26 24.59
C ASP A 143 9.12 -16.20 24.01
N MET A 144 9.23 -15.08 24.72
CA MET A 144 10.06 -13.95 24.30
C MET A 144 11.55 -14.27 24.15
N ALA A 145 12.08 -15.22 24.92
CA ALA A 145 13.49 -15.60 24.81
C ALA A 145 13.76 -16.31 23.48
N GLN A 146 12.87 -17.24 23.10
CA GLN A 146 12.98 -17.92 21.81
C GLN A 146 12.69 -17.00 20.62
N VAL A 147 11.72 -16.09 20.74
CA VAL A 147 11.45 -15.07 19.72
C VAL A 147 12.69 -14.21 19.49
N ARG A 148 13.31 -13.71 20.56
CA ARG A 148 14.55 -12.91 20.49
C ARG A 148 15.67 -13.67 19.78
N ALA A 149 15.93 -14.91 20.17
CA ALA A 149 16.98 -15.73 19.57
C ALA A 149 16.80 -15.90 18.05
N ILE A 150 15.57 -16.10 17.58
CA ILE A 150 15.26 -16.21 16.13
C ILE A 150 15.51 -14.88 15.41
N LEU A 151 15.11 -13.75 16.00
CA LEU A 151 15.27 -12.44 15.38
C LEU A 151 16.72 -11.96 15.37
N GLU A 152 17.48 -12.25 16.43
CA GLU A 152 18.93 -12.02 16.48
C GLU A 152 19.67 -12.86 15.43
N ALA A 153 19.25 -14.12 15.23
CA ALA A 153 19.80 -14.97 14.17
C ALA A 153 19.54 -14.38 12.77
N ALA A 154 18.33 -13.86 12.53
CA ALA A 154 17.99 -13.18 11.28
C ALA A 154 18.82 -11.90 11.05
N GLU A 155 19.02 -11.07 12.08
CA GLU A 155 19.91 -9.89 12.02
C GLU A 155 21.37 -10.29 11.76
N GLY A 156 21.82 -11.41 12.34
CA GLY A 156 23.12 -12.04 12.07
C GLY A 156 23.25 -12.67 10.67
N GLY A 157 22.18 -12.68 9.87
CA GLY A 157 22.18 -13.19 8.50
C GLY A 157 21.90 -14.69 8.35
N GLN A 158 21.44 -15.36 9.41
CA GLN A 158 21.11 -16.79 9.42
C GLN A 158 19.69 -17.02 8.87
N TRP A 159 19.54 -16.88 7.55
CA TRP A 159 18.25 -17.00 6.83
C TRP A 159 17.77 -18.45 6.65
N ASP A 160 18.57 -19.43 7.06
CA ASP A 160 18.18 -20.83 7.16
C ASP A 160 17.26 -21.11 8.36
N ILE A 161 17.44 -20.37 9.48
CA ILE A 161 16.59 -20.47 10.67
C ILE A 161 15.21 -19.85 10.42
N ILE A 162 15.19 -18.68 9.79
CA ILE A 162 13.98 -18.01 9.36
C ILE A 162 14.14 -17.52 7.93
N PRO A 163 13.62 -18.27 6.95
CA PRO A 163 13.63 -17.86 5.54
C PRO A 163 13.03 -16.47 5.34
N ARG A 164 13.55 -15.73 4.36
CA ARG A 164 13.17 -14.32 4.13
C ARG A 164 11.69 -14.14 3.85
N ASP A 165 11.06 -15.08 3.16
CA ASP A 165 9.62 -15.04 2.89
C ASP A 165 8.79 -15.33 4.15
N THR A 166 9.26 -16.19 5.05
CA THR A 166 8.70 -16.35 6.40
C THR A 166 8.90 -15.08 7.25
N TYR A 167 10.07 -14.44 7.18
CA TYR A 167 10.36 -13.17 7.88
C TYR A 167 9.44 -12.03 7.40
N ASN A 168 9.21 -11.95 6.09
CA ASN A 168 8.25 -11.05 5.47
C ASN A 168 6.81 -11.31 5.95
N ALA A 169 6.41 -12.57 6.06
CA ALA A 169 5.09 -12.94 6.56
C ALA A 169 4.93 -12.61 8.06
N PHE A 170 5.99 -12.80 8.85
CA PHE A 170 6.06 -12.36 10.24
C PHE A 170 5.99 -10.83 10.38
N TYR A 171 6.64 -10.08 9.49
CA TYR A 171 6.54 -8.61 9.45
C TYR A 171 5.09 -8.15 9.29
N ASN A 172 4.36 -8.78 8.37
CA ASN A 172 2.93 -8.53 8.19
C ASN A 172 2.13 -8.91 9.44
N CYS A 173 2.36 -10.09 10.02
CA CYS A 173 1.65 -10.55 11.21
C CYS A 173 1.81 -9.58 12.39
N ILE A 174 3.04 -9.15 12.71
CA ILE A 174 3.27 -8.18 13.78
C ILE A 174 2.62 -6.83 13.48
N ALA A 175 2.69 -6.33 12.24
CA ALA A 175 2.01 -5.09 11.86
C ALA A 175 0.49 -5.20 12.08
N MET A 176 -0.11 -6.33 11.68
CA MET A 176 -1.54 -6.59 11.88
C MET A 176 -1.91 -6.75 13.35
N CYS A 177 -1.10 -7.44 14.17
CA CYS A 177 -1.29 -7.53 15.62
C CYS A 177 -1.24 -6.17 16.31
N ARG A 178 -0.32 -5.29 15.90
CA ARG A 178 -0.20 -3.93 16.46
C ARG A 178 -1.44 -3.08 16.15
N HIS A 179 -1.96 -3.13 14.93
CA HIS A 179 -3.21 -2.47 14.57
C HIS A 179 -4.42 -3.08 15.30
N ALA A 180 -4.49 -4.40 15.37
CA ALA A 180 -5.53 -5.12 16.11
C ALA A 180 -5.53 -4.71 17.59
N TYR A 181 -4.37 -4.66 18.24
CA TYR A 181 -4.28 -4.24 19.64
C TYR A 181 -4.59 -2.75 19.83
N ARG A 182 -4.06 -1.90 18.96
CA ARG A 182 -4.33 -0.46 18.97
C ARG A 182 -5.83 -0.21 18.93
N TRP A 183 -6.52 -0.77 17.95
CA TRP A 183 -7.93 -0.46 17.79
C TRP A 183 -8.77 -1.26 18.77
N ALA A 184 -8.46 -2.55 18.95
CA ALA A 184 -9.15 -3.51 19.81
C ALA A 184 -10.66 -3.65 19.54
N ILE A 185 -11.16 -3.04 18.47
CA ILE A 185 -12.55 -3.06 18.02
C ILE A 185 -12.58 -2.70 16.53
N ILE A 186 -13.45 -3.36 15.77
CA ILE A 186 -13.71 -3.07 14.36
C ILE A 186 -15.22 -3.12 14.16
N PRO A 187 -15.91 -2.06 13.70
CA PRO A 187 -15.41 -0.75 13.26
C PRO A 187 -14.57 0.00 14.28
N VAL A 188 -13.65 0.82 13.79
CA VAL A 188 -12.90 1.77 14.63
C VAL A 188 -13.86 2.87 15.06
N VAL A 189 -13.93 3.14 16.36
CA VAL A 189 -14.86 4.08 16.99
C VAL A 189 -14.17 5.35 17.51
N LYS A 190 -14.97 6.38 17.78
CA LYS A 190 -14.53 7.70 18.26
C LYS A 190 -13.59 7.63 19.46
N VAL A 191 -13.96 6.90 20.51
CA VAL A 191 -13.13 6.80 21.73
C VAL A 191 -11.76 6.18 21.47
N ALA A 192 -11.67 5.23 20.54
CA ALA A 192 -10.38 4.64 20.14
C ALA A 192 -9.53 5.63 19.33
N GLN A 193 -10.14 6.52 18.54
CA GLN A 193 -9.43 7.54 17.77
C GLN A 193 -8.87 8.67 18.64
N LEU A 194 -9.56 8.99 19.74
CA LEU A 194 -9.12 10.03 20.68
C LEU A 194 -7.88 9.60 21.49
N GLU A 195 -7.59 8.30 21.54
CA GLU A 195 -6.37 7.78 22.15
C GLU A 195 -5.15 8.07 21.26
N THR A 196 -4.30 8.98 21.73
CA THR A 196 -3.10 9.45 21.02
C THR A 196 -1.81 8.80 21.49
N ILE A 197 -1.81 8.09 22.61
CA ILE A 197 -0.69 7.31 23.14
C ILE A 197 -1.20 5.89 23.38
N VAL A 198 -0.50 4.88 22.87
CA VAL A 198 -0.91 3.48 22.98
C VAL A 198 0.22 2.67 23.59
N GLU A 199 -0.01 2.13 24.78
CA GLU A 199 0.93 1.23 25.44
C GLU A 199 0.80 -0.19 24.88
N LEU A 200 1.66 -0.48 23.90
CA LEU A 200 1.78 -1.79 23.29
C LEU A 200 2.52 -2.76 24.24
N PRO A 201 2.11 -4.04 24.31
CA PRO A 201 2.81 -5.06 25.10
C PRO A 201 4.22 -5.29 24.56
N LEU A 202 5.15 -5.68 25.43
CA LEU A 202 6.55 -5.93 25.06
C LEU A 202 6.66 -6.96 23.93
N GLU A 203 5.77 -7.95 23.93
CA GLU A 203 5.66 -9.00 22.93
C GLU A 203 5.37 -8.47 21.52
N LEU A 204 4.80 -7.27 21.39
CA LEU A 204 4.60 -6.58 20.10
C LEU A 204 5.60 -5.46 19.85
N VAL A 205 6.23 -4.91 20.89
CA VAL A 205 7.22 -3.84 20.79
C VAL A 205 8.57 -4.40 20.36
N GLU A 206 9.04 -5.45 21.02
CA GLU A 206 10.39 -5.96 20.82
C GLU A 206 10.57 -6.57 19.41
N PRO A 207 9.72 -7.49 18.91
CA PRO A 207 9.86 -8.00 17.54
C PRO A 207 9.77 -6.90 16.49
N TRP A 208 8.93 -5.90 16.73
CA TRP A 208 8.78 -4.76 15.82
C TRP A 208 10.09 -3.98 15.68
N ALA A 209 10.85 -3.79 16.75
CA ALA A 209 12.14 -3.10 16.67
C ALA A 209 13.15 -3.81 15.74
N TYR A 210 13.22 -5.14 15.77
CA TYR A 210 14.03 -5.94 14.83
C TYR A 210 13.57 -5.74 13.38
N LEU A 211 12.26 -5.78 13.17
CA LEU A 211 11.64 -5.59 11.85
C LEU A 211 11.91 -4.17 11.31
N GLN A 212 11.76 -3.14 12.14
CA GLN A 212 12.05 -1.75 11.77
C GLN A 212 13.52 -1.54 11.40
N ARG A 213 14.46 -2.18 12.11
CA ARG A 213 15.89 -2.13 11.76
C ARG A 213 16.18 -2.84 10.44
N HIS A 214 15.62 -4.03 10.23
CA HIS A 214 15.81 -4.80 9.00
C HIS A 214 15.30 -4.05 7.75
N PHE A 215 14.04 -3.61 7.79
CA PHE A 215 13.40 -2.92 6.68
C PHE A 215 13.74 -1.42 6.63
N GLY A 216 14.39 -0.88 7.66
CA GLY A 216 14.78 0.53 7.77
C GLY A 216 13.59 1.49 7.71
N CYS A 217 12.50 1.14 8.40
CA CYS A 217 11.22 1.85 8.41
C CYS A 217 10.84 2.16 9.86
N ARG A 218 10.71 3.44 10.23
CA ARG A 218 10.55 3.84 11.64
C ARG A 218 9.10 3.96 12.13
N SER A 219 8.11 3.81 11.25
CA SER A 219 6.71 3.96 11.65
C SER A 219 6.26 2.88 12.63
N ASP A 220 5.48 3.28 13.64
CA ASP A 220 4.79 2.35 14.53
C ASP A 220 3.56 1.69 13.89
N SER A 221 3.01 2.30 12.84
CA SER A 221 1.85 1.79 12.07
C SER A 221 2.23 0.81 10.97
N GLY A 222 3.52 0.66 10.68
CA GLY A 222 3.97 -0.01 9.47
C GLY A 222 3.71 0.83 8.23
N ASN A 223 3.38 0.18 7.13
CA ASN A 223 3.22 0.77 5.81
C ASN A 223 2.43 -0.16 4.86
N ILE A 224 2.14 0.29 3.64
CA ILE A 224 1.46 -0.52 2.61
C ILE A 224 2.17 -1.87 2.36
N THR A 225 3.50 -1.92 2.40
CA THR A 225 4.23 -3.18 2.19
C THR A 225 3.93 -4.16 3.33
N SER A 226 4.11 -3.73 4.58
CA SER A 226 3.90 -4.59 5.75
C SER A 226 2.46 -5.03 5.90
N ASN A 227 1.47 -4.13 5.82
CA ASN A 227 0.11 -4.49 6.21
C ASN A 227 -0.75 -5.00 5.04
N MET A 228 -0.43 -4.63 3.78
CA MET A 228 -1.26 -4.98 2.61
C MET A 228 -0.53 -5.89 1.63
N THR A 229 0.61 -5.46 1.08
CA THR A 229 1.30 -6.22 0.02
C THR A 229 1.79 -7.58 0.52
N LEU A 230 2.29 -7.63 1.75
CA LEU A 230 2.74 -8.85 2.42
C LEU A 230 1.61 -9.66 3.07
N ASN A 231 0.35 -9.23 2.98
CA ASN A 231 -0.80 -9.98 3.51
C ASN A 231 -1.35 -11.03 2.52
N PHE A 232 -0.62 -11.26 1.42
CA PHE A 232 -0.93 -12.28 0.42
C PHE A 232 0.16 -13.35 0.45
N ASP A 233 -0.25 -14.62 0.50
CA ASP A 233 0.68 -15.74 0.46
C ASP A 233 1.13 -16.09 -0.97
N SER A 234 1.86 -17.19 -1.13
CA SER A 234 2.32 -17.68 -2.44
C SER A 234 1.19 -18.14 -3.36
N ASN A 235 0.00 -18.42 -2.82
CA ASN A 235 -1.20 -18.80 -3.56
C ASN A 235 -2.11 -17.60 -3.85
N GLU A 236 -1.65 -16.38 -3.53
CA GLU A 236 -2.41 -15.12 -3.63
C GLU A 236 -3.68 -15.10 -2.74
N GLU A 237 -3.68 -15.90 -1.67
CA GLU A 237 -4.70 -15.90 -0.63
C GLU A 237 -4.46 -14.76 0.35
N TYR A 238 -5.54 -14.07 0.73
CA TYR A 238 -5.51 -12.99 1.70
C TYR A 238 -5.62 -13.54 3.12
N VAL A 239 -4.58 -13.34 3.93
CA VAL A 239 -4.33 -14.15 5.13
C VAL A 239 -4.94 -13.55 6.39
N HIS A 240 -4.43 -12.40 6.84
CA HIS A 240 -4.86 -11.76 8.08
C HIS A 240 -6.10 -10.90 7.81
N ARG A 241 -7.27 -11.54 7.89
CA ARG A 241 -8.58 -10.88 7.77
C ARG A 241 -8.93 -10.16 9.08
N ILE A 242 -9.27 -8.88 8.98
CA ILE A 242 -9.64 -8.05 10.13
C ILE A 242 -11.14 -8.16 10.42
N ASN A 243 -11.98 -8.37 9.39
CA ASN A 243 -13.42 -8.55 9.52
C ASN A 243 -13.83 -10.02 9.46
N ALA A 244 -13.05 -10.89 10.14
CA ALA A 244 -13.34 -12.31 10.19
C ALA A 244 -14.79 -12.55 10.67
N ASN A 245 -15.50 -13.47 10.03
CA ASN A 245 -16.88 -13.86 10.36
C ASN A 245 -17.96 -12.79 10.10
N LEU A 246 -17.63 -11.61 9.55
CA LEU A 246 -18.65 -10.67 9.09
C LEU A 246 -19.22 -11.08 7.73
N ASN A 247 -20.25 -10.36 7.27
CA ASN A 247 -20.87 -10.68 5.99
C ASN A 247 -19.87 -10.57 4.82
N LYS A 248 -20.16 -11.32 3.74
CA LYS A 248 -19.27 -11.44 2.58
C LYS A 248 -18.94 -10.10 1.95
N THR A 249 -19.87 -9.15 1.91
CA THR A 249 -19.66 -7.82 1.33
C THR A 249 -18.53 -7.07 2.05
N ILE A 250 -18.49 -7.12 3.39
CA ILE A 250 -17.42 -6.50 4.19
C ILE A 250 -16.10 -7.22 3.94
N MET A 251 -16.08 -8.55 4.05
CA MET A 251 -14.87 -9.35 3.87
C MET A 251 -14.27 -9.22 2.46
N ASP A 252 -15.10 -9.18 1.43
CA ASP A 252 -14.68 -8.97 0.04
C ASP A 252 -14.14 -7.55 -0.17
N SER A 253 -14.78 -6.53 0.43
CA SER A 253 -14.32 -5.14 0.32
C SER A 253 -12.96 -4.92 0.96
N GLU A 254 -12.72 -5.55 2.11
CA GLU A 254 -11.43 -5.55 2.79
C GLU A 254 -10.33 -6.16 1.91
N GLU A 255 -10.54 -7.39 1.43
CA GLU A 255 -9.59 -8.08 0.57
C GLU A 255 -9.35 -7.29 -0.71
N ALA A 256 -10.41 -6.83 -1.37
CA ALA A 256 -10.31 -6.12 -2.64
C ALA A 256 -9.48 -4.85 -2.52
N PHE A 257 -9.60 -4.12 -1.40
CA PHE A 257 -8.79 -2.94 -1.14
C PHE A 257 -7.29 -3.29 -1.02
N SER A 258 -6.94 -4.30 -0.21
CA SER A 258 -5.54 -4.75 -0.09
C SER A 258 -4.99 -5.29 -1.41
N ARG A 259 -5.84 -5.98 -2.20
CA ARG A 259 -5.47 -6.59 -3.48
C ARG A 259 -5.09 -5.56 -4.53
N ILE A 260 -5.69 -4.36 -4.50
CA ILE A 260 -5.27 -3.26 -5.39
C ILE A 260 -3.77 -2.97 -5.21
N MET A 261 -3.28 -2.88 -3.97
CA MET A 261 -1.88 -2.55 -3.70
C MET A 261 -0.94 -3.65 -4.17
N ARG A 262 -1.31 -4.92 -3.94
CA ARG A 262 -0.58 -6.10 -4.41
C ARG A 262 -0.52 -6.15 -5.95
N GLU A 263 -1.62 -5.86 -6.62
CA GLU A 263 -1.70 -5.91 -8.08
C GLU A 263 -0.93 -4.79 -8.78
N VAL A 264 -0.93 -3.59 -8.21
CA VAL A 264 -0.12 -2.48 -8.72
C VAL A 264 1.35 -2.90 -8.76
N GLU A 265 1.88 -3.53 -7.72
CA GLU A 265 3.27 -3.99 -7.71
C GLU A 265 3.50 -5.21 -8.63
N ASN A 266 2.50 -6.10 -8.78
CA ASN A 266 2.57 -7.22 -9.74
C ASN A 266 2.73 -6.72 -11.18
N LEU A 267 1.89 -5.75 -11.57
CA LEU A 267 1.95 -5.11 -12.89
C LEU A 267 3.15 -4.17 -13.00
N GLY A 268 3.71 -3.73 -11.86
CA GLY A 268 4.88 -2.86 -11.78
C GLY A 268 6.21 -3.53 -12.14
N LEU A 269 6.38 -4.85 -11.91
CA LEU A 269 7.63 -5.56 -12.23
C LEU A 269 8.16 -5.32 -13.66
N PRO A 270 7.37 -5.56 -14.74
CA PRO A 270 7.83 -5.27 -16.10
C PRO A 270 8.09 -3.77 -16.33
N MET A 271 7.37 -2.88 -15.61
CA MET A 271 7.60 -1.44 -15.72
C MET A 271 8.92 -1.02 -15.08
N TYR A 272 9.27 -1.54 -13.90
CA TYR A 272 10.60 -1.32 -13.29
C TYR A 272 11.71 -1.78 -14.23
N HIS A 273 11.52 -2.94 -14.87
CA HIS A 273 12.46 -3.48 -15.83
C HIS A 273 12.66 -2.55 -17.03
N ASP A 274 11.59 -2.09 -17.67
CA ASP A 274 11.72 -1.16 -18.81
C ASP A 274 12.25 0.22 -18.37
N MET A 275 11.95 0.71 -17.16
CA MET A 275 12.59 1.93 -16.63
C MET A 275 14.11 1.75 -16.48
N ILE A 276 14.56 0.62 -15.91
CA ILE A 276 15.99 0.29 -15.79
C ILE A 276 16.64 0.22 -17.17
N ARG A 277 16.03 -0.50 -18.11
CA ARG A 277 16.56 -0.67 -19.47
C ARG A 277 16.63 0.66 -20.21
N ALA A 278 15.61 1.51 -20.11
CA ALA A 278 15.62 2.84 -20.69
C ALA A 278 16.75 3.70 -20.12
N THR A 279 16.93 3.70 -18.80
CA THR A 279 18.05 4.40 -18.14
C THR A 279 19.41 3.93 -18.65
N ILE A 280 19.63 2.61 -18.73
CA ILE A 280 20.91 2.03 -19.18
C ILE A 280 21.17 2.37 -20.66
N SER A 281 20.16 2.19 -21.52
CA SER A 281 20.26 2.52 -22.94
C SER A 281 20.56 4.01 -23.15
N PHE A 282 19.90 4.89 -22.41
CA PHE A 282 20.18 6.33 -22.46
C PHE A 282 21.62 6.64 -22.04
N ALA A 283 22.10 6.06 -20.92
CA ALA A 283 23.46 6.26 -20.42
C ALA A 283 24.53 5.77 -21.42
N ARG A 284 24.22 4.78 -22.25
CA ARG A 284 25.08 4.26 -23.31
C ARG A 284 24.93 4.99 -24.64
N ASN A 285 24.14 6.06 -24.68
CA ASN A 285 23.79 6.80 -25.90
C ASN A 285 23.06 5.96 -26.98
N ASP A 286 22.45 4.84 -26.59
CA ASP A 286 21.60 4.01 -27.46
C ASP A 286 20.15 4.53 -27.39
N LYS A 287 19.90 5.62 -28.12
CA LYS A 287 18.61 6.33 -28.10
C LYS A 287 17.48 5.50 -28.71
N ALA A 288 17.77 4.69 -29.73
CA ALA A 288 16.78 3.81 -30.35
C ALA A 288 16.27 2.74 -29.37
N ALA A 289 17.17 2.07 -28.63
CA ALA A 289 16.76 1.13 -27.60
C ALA A 289 16.06 1.83 -26.43
N CYS A 290 16.52 3.02 -26.04
CA CYS A 290 15.85 3.83 -25.02
C CYS A 290 14.41 4.15 -25.43
N ALA A 291 14.18 4.63 -26.67
CA ALA A 291 12.85 4.92 -27.20
C ALA A 291 11.94 3.68 -27.20
N LEU A 292 12.48 2.50 -27.56
CA LEU A 292 11.76 1.24 -27.52
C LEU A 292 11.29 0.88 -26.10
N HIS A 293 12.17 1.00 -25.10
CA HIS A 293 11.84 0.72 -23.70
C HIS A 293 10.84 1.74 -23.14
N MET A 294 10.96 3.01 -23.50
CA MET A 294 9.99 4.05 -23.15
C MET A 294 8.59 3.77 -23.71
N ALA A 295 8.49 3.38 -24.99
CA ALA A 295 7.22 3.02 -25.61
C ALA A 295 6.56 1.80 -24.93
N ARG A 296 7.36 0.81 -24.52
CA ARG A 296 6.87 -0.35 -23.75
C ARG A 296 6.34 0.05 -22.38
N LEU A 297 7.08 0.90 -21.66
CA LEU A 297 6.66 1.44 -20.37
C LEU A 297 5.32 2.17 -20.49
N THR A 298 5.17 3.04 -21.50
CA THR A 298 3.91 3.71 -21.80
C THR A 298 2.80 2.71 -22.05
N ASN A 299 3.01 1.69 -22.89
CA ASN A 299 2.00 0.67 -23.19
C ASN A 299 1.56 -0.12 -21.95
N GLN A 300 2.46 -0.38 -21.00
CA GLN A 300 2.16 -1.06 -19.73
C GLN A 300 1.44 -0.17 -18.72
N LEU A 301 1.67 1.15 -18.76
CA LEU A 301 1.06 2.08 -17.81
C LEU A 301 -0.48 2.06 -17.90
N ARG A 302 -1.06 1.93 -19.10
CA ARG A 302 -2.53 1.91 -19.26
C ARG A 302 -3.22 0.73 -18.56
N PRO A 303 -2.85 -0.54 -18.80
CA PRO A 303 -3.46 -1.66 -18.08
C PRO A 303 -3.19 -1.60 -16.57
N MET A 304 -2.02 -1.09 -16.14
CA MET A 304 -1.73 -0.91 -14.70
C MET A 304 -2.71 0.08 -14.04
N LEU A 305 -2.87 1.28 -14.62
CA LEU A 305 -3.84 2.26 -14.12
C LEU A 305 -5.28 1.76 -14.25
N GLY A 306 -5.58 0.97 -15.30
CA GLY A 306 -6.88 0.33 -15.51
C GLY A 306 -7.25 -0.65 -14.39
N ALA A 307 -6.33 -1.54 -14.00
CA ALA A 307 -6.54 -2.50 -12.93
C ALA A 307 -6.93 -1.84 -11.60
N TYR A 308 -6.35 -0.68 -11.31
CA TYR A 308 -6.74 0.12 -10.15
C TYR A 308 -8.21 0.55 -10.23
N TYR A 309 -8.64 1.07 -11.39
CA TYR A 309 -10.00 1.58 -11.58
C TYR A 309 -11.07 0.50 -11.63
N ASP A 310 -10.74 -0.66 -12.17
CA ASP A 310 -11.64 -1.80 -12.28
C ASP A 310 -11.96 -2.39 -10.90
N ARG A 311 -11.18 -2.05 -9.87
CA ARG A 311 -11.40 -2.48 -8.49
C ARG A 311 -11.92 -1.38 -7.58
N LEU A 312 -11.55 -0.12 -7.80
CA LEU A 312 -12.05 0.99 -6.99
C LEU A 312 -13.44 1.46 -7.46
N HIS A 313 -14.45 0.63 -7.19
CA HIS A 313 -15.87 0.93 -7.40
C HIS A 313 -16.77 0.11 -6.46
N ASP A 314 -18.01 0.57 -6.28
CA ASP A 314 -18.95 0.07 -5.26
C ASP A 314 -19.24 -1.43 -5.34
N LYS A 315 -19.19 -2.04 -6.52
CA LYS A 315 -19.42 -3.49 -6.71
C LYS A 315 -18.25 -4.37 -6.24
N THR A 316 -17.11 -3.77 -5.92
CA THR A 316 -15.88 -4.48 -5.53
C THR A 316 -15.41 -4.03 -4.15
N ILE A 317 -15.45 -2.72 -3.88
CA ILE A 317 -15.27 -2.17 -2.55
C ILE A 317 -16.56 -1.45 -2.21
N ALA A 318 -17.39 -2.07 -1.37
CA ALA A 318 -18.67 -1.51 -1.01
C ALA A 318 -18.48 -0.22 -0.21
N ARG A 319 -19.06 0.88 -0.69
CA ARG A 319 -19.01 2.17 0.02
C ARG A 319 -19.63 2.08 1.42
N SER A 320 -20.66 1.23 1.58
CA SER A 320 -21.31 0.97 2.87
C SER A 320 -20.39 0.29 3.89
N ALA A 321 -19.39 -0.48 3.45
CA ALA A 321 -18.42 -1.14 4.33
C ALA A 321 -17.13 -0.33 4.51
N TRP A 322 -16.82 0.56 3.56
CA TRP A 322 -15.50 1.18 3.43
C TRP A 322 -15.04 1.94 4.68
N LEU A 323 -15.75 2.99 5.11
CA LEU A 323 -15.29 3.80 6.24
C LEU A 323 -15.45 3.08 7.57
N SER A 324 -16.53 2.33 7.73
CA SER A 324 -16.85 1.66 8.99
C SER A 324 -15.89 0.49 9.24
N HIS A 325 -15.79 -0.46 8.31
CA HIS A 325 -15.13 -1.75 8.54
C HIS A 325 -13.76 -1.91 7.89
N VAL A 326 -13.41 -1.12 6.87
CA VAL A 326 -12.17 -1.33 6.10
C VAL A 326 -11.11 -0.26 6.41
N GLN A 327 -11.41 0.99 6.13
CA GLN A 327 -10.41 2.07 6.14
C GLN A 327 -9.89 2.38 7.55
N GLY A 328 -10.79 2.40 8.54
CA GLY A 328 -10.48 2.81 9.91
C GLY A 328 -9.32 2.01 10.51
N PHE A 329 -9.30 0.70 10.27
CA PHE A 329 -8.27 -0.20 10.79
C PHE A 329 -6.87 0.20 10.35
N TYR A 330 -6.70 0.66 9.11
CA TYR A 330 -5.39 1.04 8.56
C TYR A 330 -4.94 2.45 8.95
N ALA A 331 -5.75 3.19 9.71
CA ALA A 331 -5.27 4.42 10.33
C ALA A 331 -4.33 4.10 11.50
N TRP A 332 -3.60 5.12 11.94
CA TRP A 332 -2.86 5.12 13.19
C TRP A 332 -3.24 6.39 13.94
N GLY A 333 -2.38 7.42 13.98
CA GLY A 333 -2.71 8.67 14.66
C GLY A 333 -2.40 8.66 16.15
N ALA A 334 -1.55 7.74 16.58
CA ALA A 334 -0.91 7.78 17.88
C ALA A 334 0.58 8.07 17.73
N GLY A 335 1.20 8.43 18.85
CA GLY A 335 2.58 8.81 18.93
C GLY A 335 3.11 8.68 20.35
N TYR A 336 4.27 9.29 20.57
CA TYR A 336 4.88 9.44 21.87
C TYR A 336 5.56 10.80 21.97
N THR A 337 5.90 11.22 23.18
CA THR A 337 6.76 12.38 23.39
C THR A 337 8.19 11.88 23.44
N ASP A 338 9.06 12.37 22.55
CA ASP A 338 10.48 12.01 22.58
C ASP A 338 11.12 12.52 23.87
N GLU A 339 11.69 11.62 24.67
CA GLU A 339 12.24 11.97 25.99
C GLU A 339 13.46 12.89 25.91
N LYS A 340 14.17 12.92 24.78
CA LYS A 340 15.39 13.72 24.59
C LYS A 340 15.09 15.11 24.07
N THR A 341 14.13 15.24 23.15
CA THR A 341 13.79 16.53 22.53
C THR A 341 12.55 17.18 23.15
N GLY A 342 11.71 16.41 23.86
CA GLY A 342 10.40 16.85 24.35
C GLY A 342 9.35 17.02 23.24
N GLU A 343 9.68 16.66 21.99
CA GLU A 343 8.78 16.85 20.85
C GLU A 343 7.75 15.71 20.73
N TRP A 344 6.54 16.07 20.31
CA TRP A 344 5.49 15.09 20.02
C TRP A 344 5.73 14.42 18.67
N VAL A 345 6.06 13.13 18.69
CA VAL A 345 6.29 12.30 17.50
C VAL A 345 5.01 11.52 17.19
N LYS A 346 4.23 12.01 16.22
CA LYS A 346 3.03 11.33 15.72
C LYS A 346 3.31 10.46 14.50
N PHE A 347 2.77 9.24 14.48
CA PHE A 347 2.73 8.41 13.28
C PHE A 347 1.34 8.42 12.64
N ASP A 348 1.29 8.65 11.32
CA ASP A 348 0.09 8.48 10.53
C ASP A 348 -0.10 7.00 10.14
N GLY A 349 -1.30 6.66 9.66
CA GLY A 349 -1.56 5.32 9.12
C GLY A 349 -1.16 5.18 7.65
N LEU A 350 -1.76 4.20 7.00
CA LEU A 350 -1.37 3.78 5.67
C LEU A 350 -2.01 4.63 4.58
N SER A 351 -1.24 4.90 3.53
CA SER A 351 -1.67 5.73 2.42
C SER A 351 -1.21 5.15 1.09
N GLY A 352 -2.01 5.29 0.04
CA GLY A 352 -1.63 4.86 -1.31
C GLY A 352 -0.38 5.57 -1.85
N ASN A 353 0.04 6.67 -1.21
CA ASN A 353 1.30 7.33 -1.53
C ASN A 353 2.56 6.60 -1.05
N GLN A 354 2.41 5.53 -0.27
CA GLN A 354 3.51 4.66 0.16
C GLN A 354 3.80 3.56 -0.87
N VAL A 355 2.98 3.42 -1.91
CA VAL A 355 3.17 2.44 -3.00
C VAL A 355 4.42 2.79 -3.81
N LEU A 356 5.34 1.83 -3.95
CA LEU A 356 6.64 2.04 -4.60
C LEU A 356 6.48 2.41 -6.07
N LEU A 357 5.58 1.77 -6.82
CA LEU A 357 5.51 1.98 -8.26
C LEU A 357 5.27 3.46 -8.63
N PHE A 358 4.33 4.11 -7.94
CA PHE A 358 4.06 5.52 -8.18
C PHE A 358 5.24 6.42 -7.79
N GLN A 359 5.95 6.11 -6.71
CA GLN A 359 7.14 6.83 -6.27
C GLN A 359 8.31 6.68 -7.26
N ALA A 360 8.49 5.47 -7.82
CA ALA A 360 9.54 5.16 -8.78
C ALA A 360 9.27 5.80 -10.14
N ILE A 361 8.04 5.73 -10.66
CA ILE A 361 7.67 6.40 -11.92
C ILE A 361 7.85 7.91 -11.78
N ASP A 362 7.44 8.50 -10.66
CA ASP A 362 7.62 9.93 -10.42
C ASP A 362 9.10 10.32 -10.44
N ALA A 363 9.95 9.58 -9.72
CA ALA A 363 11.39 9.80 -9.73
C ALA A 363 12.00 9.65 -11.12
N PHE A 364 11.62 8.59 -11.85
CA PHE A 364 12.07 8.34 -13.22
C PHE A 364 11.69 9.49 -14.17
N CYS A 365 10.49 10.06 -14.03
CA CYS A 365 10.02 11.22 -14.78
C CYS A 365 10.62 12.56 -14.31
N GLY A 366 11.48 12.56 -13.29
CA GLY A 366 12.10 13.78 -12.74
C GLY A 366 11.17 14.60 -11.86
N LEU A 367 10.11 13.99 -11.33
CA LEU A 367 9.17 14.65 -10.43
C LEU A 367 9.65 14.58 -8.98
N LYS A 368 9.37 15.65 -8.22
CA LYS A 368 9.63 15.69 -6.79
C LYS A 368 8.90 14.57 -6.06
N ALA A 369 9.55 14.03 -5.02
CA ALA A 369 8.99 12.98 -4.19
C ALA A 369 7.61 13.35 -3.62
N TYR A 370 6.79 12.34 -3.41
CA TYR A 370 5.41 12.50 -2.95
C TYR A 370 5.32 12.72 -1.44
N LEU A 371 6.23 12.09 -0.70
CA LEU A 371 6.37 12.16 0.75
C LEU A 371 7.53 13.08 1.11
N SER A 372 7.43 13.77 2.26
CA SER A 372 8.60 14.44 2.86
C SER A 372 9.68 13.41 3.17
N GLU A 373 10.93 13.85 3.33
CA GLU A 373 12.04 12.96 3.70
C GLU A 373 11.71 12.16 4.97
N GLU A 374 11.19 12.83 5.99
CA GLU A 374 10.73 12.19 7.22
C GLU A 374 9.64 11.13 6.97
N ASP A 375 8.60 11.45 6.20
CA ASP A 375 7.53 10.50 5.89
C ASP A 375 8.03 9.32 5.04
N GLN A 376 9.06 9.52 4.19
CA GLN A 376 9.71 8.41 3.48
C GLN A 376 10.43 7.49 4.46
N HIS A 377 11.25 8.03 5.37
CA HIS A 377 11.95 7.25 6.39
C HIS A 377 11.01 6.50 7.34
N ARG A 378 9.84 7.08 7.61
CA ARG A 378 8.82 6.47 8.45
C ARG A 378 8.06 5.37 7.71
N ASN A 379 7.68 5.58 6.44
CA ASN A 379 6.63 4.80 5.80
C ASN A 379 7.04 4.01 4.54
N MET A 380 8.28 4.13 4.06
CA MET A 380 8.77 3.35 2.92
C MET A 380 9.96 2.49 3.37
N PRO A 381 10.04 1.19 3.05
CA PRO A 381 11.24 0.39 3.32
C PRO A 381 12.51 0.98 2.68
N LYS A 382 13.66 0.77 3.33
CA LYS A 382 14.95 1.35 2.92
C LYS A 382 15.31 1.06 1.46
N ARG A 383 15.17 -0.19 1.01
CA ARG A 383 15.53 -0.56 -0.37
C ARG A 383 14.58 0.01 -1.42
N GLN A 384 13.31 0.19 -1.04
CA GLN A 384 12.33 0.89 -1.85
C GLN A 384 12.72 2.37 -2.03
N ARG A 385 13.15 3.04 -0.95
CA ARG A 385 13.68 4.42 -1.04
C ARG A 385 14.93 4.50 -1.90
N GLN A 386 15.89 3.59 -1.68
CA GLN A 386 17.14 3.54 -2.47
C GLN A 386 16.86 3.37 -3.97
N LEU A 387 15.90 2.51 -4.33
CA LEU A 387 15.52 2.33 -5.74
C LEU A 387 14.92 3.62 -6.32
N ARG A 388 14.01 4.26 -5.58
CA ARG A 388 13.43 5.56 -5.98
C ARG A 388 14.51 6.62 -6.16
N GLU A 389 15.46 6.73 -5.24
CA GLU A 389 16.58 7.67 -5.31
C GLU A 389 17.51 7.38 -6.50
N ALA A 390 17.75 6.10 -6.81
CA ALA A 390 18.50 5.73 -8.01
C ALA A 390 17.79 6.18 -9.29
N PHE A 391 16.47 6.00 -9.39
CA PHE A 391 15.71 6.53 -10.52
C PHE A 391 15.71 8.05 -10.60
N GLU A 392 15.68 8.76 -9.48
CA GLU A 392 15.79 10.22 -9.48
C GLU A 392 17.17 10.69 -9.98
N ARG A 393 18.26 10.13 -9.44
CA ARG A 393 19.63 10.46 -9.87
C ARG A 393 19.85 10.24 -11.35
N HIS A 394 19.29 9.14 -11.88
CA HIS A 394 19.47 8.73 -13.26
C HIS A 394 18.31 9.13 -14.17
N SER A 395 17.40 9.98 -13.71
CA SER A 395 16.40 10.57 -14.60
C SER A 395 17.09 11.41 -15.67
N PHE A 396 16.60 11.30 -16.89
CA PHE A 396 17.24 11.84 -18.08
C PHE A 396 16.30 12.70 -18.94
N ARG A 397 15.08 12.95 -18.47
CA ARG A 397 14.07 13.73 -19.20
C ARG A 397 14.60 15.12 -19.59
N TRP A 398 15.31 15.81 -18.69
CA TRP A 398 15.87 17.13 -18.94
C TRP A 398 17.19 17.14 -19.73
N LYS A 399 17.71 15.95 -20.09
CA LYS A 399 18.96 15.78 -20.85
C LYS A 399 18.70 15.48 -22.34
N LEU A 400 17.44 15.48 -22.77
CA LEU A 400 17.05 15.21 -24.16
C LEU A 400 17.43 16.41 -25.04
N GLY A 401 18.00 16.13 -26.21
CA GLY A 401 18.27 17.13 -27.26
C GLY A 401 17.18 17.14 -28.33
N ASP A 402 17.55 17.58 -29.53
CA ASP A 402 16.62 17.78 -30.66
C ASP A 402 16.67 16.66 -31.72
N SER A 403 17.34 15.53 -31.42
CA SER A 403 17.38 14.40 -32.35
C SER A 403 16.00 13.74 -32.52
N GLU A 404 15.78 13.04 -33.64
CA GLU A 404 14.50 12.33 -33.87
C GLU A 404 14.20 11.32 -32.75
N ASP A 405 15.22 10.62 -32.26
CA ASP A 405 15.07 9.64 -31.19
C ASP A 405 14.87 10.31 -29.82
N ASP A 406 15.53 11.43 -29.53
CA ASP A 406 15.23 12.23 -28.33
C ASP A 406 13.78 12.74 -28.36
N ALA A 407 13.28 13.17 -29.53
CA ALA A 407 11.89 13.56 -29.71
C ALA A 407 10.91 12.41 -29.50
N LYS A 408 11.25 11.17 -29.91
CA LYS A 408 10.46 9.97 -29.59
C LYS A 408 10.41 9.74 -28.08
N ILE A 409 11.56 9.78 -27.41
CA ILE A 409 11.66 9.60 -25.96
C ILE A 409 10.87 10.69 -25.21
N ALA A 410 10.96 11.95 -25.65
CA ALA A 410 10.23 13.07 -25.06
C ALA A 410 8.71 12.86 -25.12
N ARG A 411 8.18 12.44 -26.28
CA ARG A 411 6.75 12.12 -26.44
C ARG A 411 6.28 11.02 -25.48
N GLU A 412 7.10 10.01 -25.25
CA GLU A 412 6.76 8.95 -24.30
C GLU A 412 6.73 9.47 -22.85
N PHE A 413 7.67 10.33 -22.44
CA PHE A 413 7.59 11.00 -21.14
C PHE A 413 6.31 11.84 -20.99
N GLU A 414 5.98 12.64 -22.00
CA GLU A 414 4.75 13.45 -22.01
C GLU A 414 3.50 12.58 -21.88
N GLU A 415 3.45 11.46 -22.60
CA GLU A 415 2.34 10.52 -22.53
C GLU A 415 2.22 9.85 -21.15
N ILE A 416 3.34 9.46 -20.54
CA ILE A 416 3.38 8.95 -19.16
C ILE A 416 2.81 10.00 -18.19
N LEU A 417 3.31 11.24 -18.25
CA LEU A 417 2.85 12.34 -17.39
C LEU A 417 1.38 12.64 -17.59
N ARG A 418 0.91 12.67 -18.83
CA ARG A 418 -0.51 12.86 -19.17
C ARG A 418 -1.38 11.77 -18.56
N ARG A 419 -0.95 10.50 -18.61
CA ARG A 419 -1.67 9.38 -17.99
C ARG A 419 -1.67 9.45 -16.47
N LEU A 420 -0.55 9.79 -15.85
CA LEU A 420 -0.47 10.02 -14.40
C LEU A 420 -1.36 11.17 -13.95
N ARG A 421 -1.45 12.24 -14.74
CA ARG A 421 -2.35 13.38 -14.50
C ARG A 421 -3.81 12.93 -14.48
N VAL A 422 -4.24 12.21 -15.52
CA VAL A 422 -5.60 11.65 -15.60
C VAL A 422 -5.86 10.72 -14.42
N PHE A 423 -4.86 9.90 -14.06
CA PHE A 423 -4.94 9.03 -12.89
C PHE A 423 -5.19 9.77 -11.60
N ARG A 424 -4.38 10.78 -11.30
CA ARG A 424 -4.50 11.59 -10.08
C ARG A 424 -5.83 12.32 -10.02
N SER A 425 -6.28 12.89 -11.13
CA SER A 425 -7.59 13.56 -11.20
C SER A 425 -8.75 12.61 -10.90
N ALA A 426 -8.76 11.42 -11.50
CA ALA A 426 -9.81 10.45 -11.24
C ALA A 426 -9.71 9.85 -9.83
N HIS A 427 -8.51 9.59 -9.33
CA HIS A 427 -8.29 9.10 -7.96
C HIS A 427 -8.79 10.12 -6.93
N ARG A 428 -8.50 11.42 -7.12
CA ARG A 428 -9.03 12.52 -6.30
C ARG A 428 -10.56 12.48 -6.23
N THR A 429 -11.23 12.41 -7.38
CA THR A 429 -12.70 12.39 -7.45
C THR A 429 -13.29 11.14 -6.80
N ARG A 430 -12.73 9.96 -7.08
CA ARG A 430 -13.22 8.69 -6.51
C ARG A 430 -12.98 8.63 -5.00
N GLY A 431 -11.80 9.05 -4.54
CA GLY A 431 -11.45 9.10 -3.12
C GLY A 431 -12.46 9.91 -2.32
N LYS A 432 -12.89 11.08 -2.84
CA LYS A 432 -13.93 11.91 -2.21
C LYS A 432 -15.23 11.13 -2.01
N VAL A 433 -15.71 10.39 -3.01
CA VAL A 433 -16.97 9.61 -2.91
C VAL A 433 -16.94 8.58 -1.78
N TYR A 434 -15.79 7.92 -1.58
CA TYR A 434 -15.60 6.95 -0.51
C TYR A 434 -15.43 7.62 0.86
N LEU A 435 -14.71 8.74 0.92
CA LEU A 435 -14.48 9.48 2.16
C LEU A 435 -15.70 10.27 2.62
N SER A 436 -16.66 10.56 1.75
CA SER A 436 -17.91 11.25 2.11
C SER A 436 -19.04 10.32 2.61
N GLN A 437 -18.78 9.02 2.79
CA GLN A 437 -19.78 8.12 3.37
C GLN A 437 -20.03 8.45 4.85
N PRO A 438 -21.26 8.27 5.36
CA PRO A 438 -21.51 8.43 6.79
C PRO A 438 -20.85 7.29 7.59
N ALA A 439 -20.22 7.63 8.70
CA ALA A 439 -19.65 6.70 9.68
C ALA A 439 -19.81 7.30 11.08
N PRO A 440 -21.04 7.37 11.63
CA PRO A 440 -21.37 8.10 12.86
C PRO A 440 -20.65 7.57 14.11
N GLU A 441 -20.16 6.34 14.09
CA GLU A 441 -19.41 5.71 15.17
C GLU A 441 -18.02 6.31 15.38
N ARG A 442 -17.52 7.12 14.44
CA ARG A 442 -16.14 7.61 14.41
C ARG A 442 -16.01 9.05 13.96
N LEU A 443 -14.91 9.69 14.37
CA LEU A 443 -14.50 11.00 13.88
C LEU A 443 -14.05 10.92 12.42
N PRO A 444 -14.26 11.99 11.63
CA PRO A 444 -13.68 12.12 10.30
C PRO A 444 -12.17 11.89 10.34
N MET A 445 -11.70 10.92 9.56
CA MET A 445 -10.29 10.52 9.54
C MET A 445 -10.00 9.81 8.21
N THR A 446 -8.81 10.03 7.64
CA THR A 446 -8.27 9.21 6.55
C THR A 446 -7.25 8.23 7.10
N ALA A 447 -6.96 7.14 6.39
CA ALA A 447 -5.96 6.18 6.86
C ALA A 447 -4.58 6.84 6.88
N GLY A 448 -4.25 7.57 5.82
CA GLY A 448 -2.92 8.12 5.57
C GLY A 448 -2.57 9.42 6.29
N LYS A 449 -3.57 10.17 6.75
CA LYS A 449 -3.39 11.35 7.60
C LYS A 449 -4.47 11.32 8.66
N SER A 450 -4.05 11.09 9.91
CA SER A 450 -4.93 10.97 11.06
C SER A 450 -5.39 12.36 11.52
N LEU A 451 -6.07 13.08 10.62
CA LEU A 451 -6.67 14.38 10.90
C LEU A 451 -7.93 14.14 11.73
N LEU A 452 -7.86 14.39 13.03
CA LEU A 452 -9.05 14.43 13.89
C LEU A 452 -9.60 15.86 13.83
N LYS A 453 -10.41 16.16 12.81
CA LYS A 453 -11.09 17.45 12.69
C LYS A 453 -12.56 17.31 13.05
N ALA A 454 -13.16 18.40 13.50
CA ALA A 454 -14.59 18.46 13.83
C ALA A 454 -15.49 18.17 12.61
N ASP A 455 -14.97 18.37 11.41
CA ASP A 455 -15.71 18.19 10.15
C ASP A 455 -14.83 17.50 9.08
N ILE A 456 -15.48 16.65 8.28
CA ILE A 456 -14.90 15.91 7.17
C ILE A 456 -14.53 16.83 6.00
N GLU A 457 -15.23 17.95 5.79
CA GLU A 457 -14.90 18.91 4.72
C GLU A 457 -13.47 19.43 4.89
N ASN A 458 -13.10 19.82 6.11
CA ASN A 458 -11.74 20.27 6.43
C ASN A 458 -10.65 19.19 6.25
N SER A 459 -11.01 17.90 6.36
CA SER A 459 -10.11 16.78 6.10
C SER A 459 -9.98 16.50 4.60
N LEU A 460 -11.08 16.66 3.87
CA LEU A 460 -11.12 16.56 2.42
C LEU A 460 -10.35 17.70 1.76
N GLU A 461 -10.42 18.94 2.27
CA GLU A 461 -9.67 20.09 1.76
C GLU A 461 -8.16 19.86 1.75
N PHE A 462 -7.60 19.28 2.82
CA PHE A 462 -6.18 18.95 2.87
C PHE A 462 -5.80 17.95 1.78
N LEU A 463 -6.56 16.86 1.65
CA LEU A 463 -6.35 15.84 0.63
C LEU A 463 -6.50 16.42 -0.78
N ASP A 464 -7.48 17.30 -0.95
CA ASP A 464 -7.80 17.96 -2.20
C ASP A 464 -6.66 18.86 -2.67
N GLY A 465 -6.19 19.76 -1.81
CA GLY A 465 -5.05 20.64 -2.08
C GLY A 465 -3.77 19.86 -2.34
N PHE A 466 -3.57 18.76 -1.61
CA PHE A 466 -2.44 17.86 -1.85
C PHE A 466 -2.50 17.19 -3.23
N MET A 467 -3.65 16.63 -3.62
CA MET A 467 -3.84 16.02 -4.94
C MET A 467 -3.71 17.05 -6.06
N LEU A 468 -4.21 18.28 -5.87
CA LEU A 468 -4.04 19.38 -6.83
C LEU A 468 -2.56 19.70 -7.06
N ARG A 469 -1.75 19.83 -6.00
CA ARG A 469 -0.29 20.02 -6.14
C ARG A 469 0.36 18.91 -6.97
N ARG A 470 -0.06 17.66 -6.79
CA ARG A 470 0.46 16.51 -7.55
C ARG A 470 0.01 16.50 -9.01
N ILE A 471 -1.19 17.01 -9.31
CA ILE A 471 -1.68 17.21 -10.68
C ILE A 471 -0.87 18.30 -11.37
N MET A 472 -0.54 19.40 -10.67
CA MET A 472 0.27 20.49 -11.22
C MET A 472 1.70 20.07 -11.57
N GLN A 473 2.29 19.13 -10.84
CA GLN A 473 3.62 18.60 -11.16
C GLN A 473 3.66 17.73 -12.42
N THR A 474 2.51 17.32 -12.93
CA THR A 474 2.38 16.58 -14.21
C THR A 474 1.95 17.50 -15.37
N GLN A 475 2.10 18.82 -15.19
CA GLN A 475 1.89 19.80 -16.26
C GLN A 475 3.15 19.97 -17.11
#